data_AF-A0A1X2GG60-F1
#
_entry.id   AF-A0A1X2GG60-F1
#
_cell.length_a   1.000
_cell.length_b   1.000
_cell.length_c   1.000
_cell.angle_alpha   90.00
_cell.angle_beta   90.00
_cell.angle_gamma   90.00
#
_symmetry.space_group_name_H-M   'P 1'
#
loop_
_entity.id
_entity.type
_entity.pdbx_description
1 polymer ?
#
loop_
_entity_poly.entity_id
_entity_poly.type
_entity_poly.pdbx_seq_one_letter_code
_entity_poly.pdbx_strand_id
1 'polypeptide(L)'
;MTYTETLEAKTQAIIDERLTADYERTTAWVDNTLQRHQDSMFRKMDEGSRQAQNVGEDRLRQVEAQMDTRLADQSSMMYSYLAEHYALRSQIPTTQPVANQQLSTPASLGHLGAKLNPPAPFTGKNPGACEPFFSQLALCFAANPQHYPTGNTKILFAISVACALAKT
;
A
#
# COMPACT_ATOMS: atom_id res chain seq x y z
N MET A 1 -7.77 99.96 4.18
CA MET A 1 -8.00 98.65 4.81
C MET A 1 -8.37 98.87 6.25
N THR A 2 -9.59 98.48 6.63
CA THR A 2 -10.09 98.63 8.00
C THR A 2 -9.64 97.44 8.84
N TYR A 3 -9.48 97.65 10.16
CA TYR A 3 -9.09 96.62 11.12
C TYR A 3 -9.96 95.33 11.02
N THR A 4 -11.22 95.48 10.61
CA THR A 4 -12.19 94.40 10.43
C THR A 4 -11.81 93.45 9.28
N GLU A 5 -11.42 93.98 8.12
CA GLU A 5 -11.01 93.17 6.95
C GLU A 5 -9.78 92.32 7.26
N THR A 6 -8.87 92.86 8.07
CA THR A 6 -7.66 92.13 8.49
C THR A 6 -7.97 91.01 9.49
N LEU A 7 -8.97 91.21 10.34
CA LEU A 7 -9.40 90.22 11.33
C LEU A 7 -10.15 89.06 10.67
N GLU A 8 -11.01 89.37 9.69
CA GLU A 8 -11.72 88.38 8.87
C GLU A 8 -10.75 87.53 8.07
N ALA A 9 -9.78 88.14 7.39
CA ALA A 9 -8.76 87.42 6.63
C ALA A 9 -7.93 86.46 7.51
N LYS A 10 -7.55 86.89 8.72
CA LYS A 10 -6.83 86.03 9.68
C LYS A 10 -7.70 84.88 10.18
N THR A 11 -8.98 85.14 10.42
CA THR A 11 -9.92 84.10 10.88
C THR A 11 -10.13 83.05 9.79
N GLN A 12 -10.28 83.47 8.54
CA GLN A 12 -10.42 82.56 7.40
C GLN A 12 -9.15 81.71 7.22
N ALA A 13 -7.96 82.30 7.31
CA ALA A 13 -6.70 81.57 7.20
C ALA A 13 -6.57 80.46 8.27
N ILE A 14 -6.99 80.71 9.51
CA ILE A 14 -6.98 79.71 10.59
C ILE A 14 -7.97 78.57 10.31
N ILE A 15 -9.14 78.89 9.74
CA ILE A 15 -10.14 77.89 9.35
C ILE A 15 -9.59 77.01 8.22
N ASP A 16 -9.01 77.62 7.19
CA ASP A 16 -8.46 76.91 6.03
C ASP A 16 -7.28 76.00 6.43
N GLU A 17 -6.40 76.47 7.32
CA GLU A 17 -5.28 75.68 7.85
C GLU A 17 -5.80 74.45 8.63
N ARG A 18 -6.82 74.63 9.48
CA ARG A 18 -7.44 73.52 10.22
C ARG A 18 -8.12 72.52 9.32
N LEU A 19 -8.86 72.97 8.30
CA LEU A 19 -9.52 72.09 7.35
C LEU A 19 -8.50 71.30 6.53
N THR A 20 -7.40 71.93 6.12
CA THR A 20 -6.32 71.26 5.39
C THR A 20 -5.67 70.19 6.27
N ALA A 21 -5.33 70.52 7.51
CA ALA A 21 -4.73 69.57 8.45
C ALA A 21 -5.65 68.37 8.76
N ASP A 22 -6.96 68.60 8.87
CA ASP A 22 -7.93 67.53 9.11
C ASP A 22 -8.12 66.64 7.88
N TYR A 23 -8.14 67.24 6.68
CA TYR A 23 -8.19 66.49 5.42
C TYR A 23 -6.96 65.62 5.23
N GLU A 24 -5.76 66.15 5.46
CA GLU A 24 -4.51 65.39 5.38
C GLU A 24 -4.48 64.24 6.39
N ARG A 25 -4.89 64.51 7.64
CA ARG A 25 -5.00 63.47 8.68
C ARG A 25 -5.96 62.36 8.28
N THR A 26 -7.12 62.73 7.74
CA THR A 26 -8.14 61.75 7.34
C THR A 26 -7.66 60.91 6.16
N THR A 27 -7.04 61.53 5.17
CA THR A 27 -6.48 60.84 4.00
C THR A 27 -5.37 59.87 4.41
N ALA A 28 -4.45 60.31 5.26
CA ALA A 28 -3.38 59.46 5.79
C ALA A 28 -3.93 58.26 6.61
N TRP A 29 -5.01 58.46 7.36
CA TRP A 29 -5.66 57.38 8.10
C TRP A 29 -6.30 56.34 7.15
N VAL A 30 -6.98 56.80 6.10
CA VAL A 30 -7.58 55.93 5.08
C VAL A 30 -6.49 55.12 4.37
N ASP A 31 -5.43 55.78 3.90
CA ASP A 31 -4.31 55.13 3.21
C ASP A 31 -3.63 54.09 4.10
N ASN A 32 -3.36 54.43 5.36
CA ASN A 32 -2.75 53.50 6.30
C ASN A 32 -3.64 52.28 6.58
N THR A 33 -4.95 52.49 6.69
CA THR A 33 -5.92 51.41 6.91
C THR A 33 -6.01 50.49 5.69
N LEU A 34 -6.03 51.07 4.50
CA LEU A 34 -6.05 50.32 3.25
C LEU A 34 -4.76 49.50 3.08
N GLN A 35 -3.60 50.09 3.35
CA GLN A 35 -2.31 49.40 3.28
C GLN A 35 -2.27 48.20 4.24
N ARG A 36 -2.69 48.39 5.50
CA ARG A 36 -2.75 47.29 6.48
C ARG A 36 -3.68 46.17 6.03
N HIS A 37 -4.81 46.52 5.41
CA HIS A 37 -5.74 45.53 4.89
C HIS A 37 -5.12 44.73 3.74
N GLN A 38 -4.47 45.41 2.79
CA GLN A 38 -3.76 44.78 1.68
C GLN A 38 -2.65 43.84 2.18
N ASP A 39 -1.81 44.30 3.11
CA ASP A 39 -0.75 43.49 3.72
C ASP A 39 -1.31 42.27 4.46
N SER A 40 -2.46 42.42 5.12
CA SER A 40 -3.14 41.30 5.78
C SER A 40 -3.66 40.28 4.77
N MET A 41 -4.21 40.72 3.64
CA MET A 41 -4.70 39.83 2.59
C MET A 41 -3.54 39.06 1.95
N PHE A 42 -2.44 39.75 1.65
CA PHE A 42 -1.25 39.12 1.07
C PHE A 42 -0.66 38.06 2.01
N ARG A 43 -0.54 38.37 3.31
CA ARG A 43 -0.09 37.40 4.32
C ARG A 43 -0.99 36.18 4.42
N LYS A 44 -2.31 36.35 4.41
CA LYS A 44 -3.26 35.23 4.44
C LYS A 44 -3.14 34.33 3.21
N MET A 45 -2.89 34.92 2.05
CA MET A 45 -2.70 34.17 0.80
C MET A 45 -1.41 33.35 0.84
N ASP A 46 -0.31 33.94 1.29
CA ASP A 46 0.97 33.26 1.45
C ASP A 46 0.87 32.10 2.47
N GLU A 47 0.26 32.35 3.63
CA GLU A 47 0.05 31.34 4.66
C GLU A 47 -0.83 30.19 4.16
N GLY A 48 -1.93 30.49 3.46
CA GLY A 48 -2.79 29.48 2.86
C GLY A 48 -2.05 28.62 1.82
N SER A 49 -1.18 29.24 1.02
CA SER A 49 -0.36 28.53 0.03
C SER A 49 0.67 27.61 0.70
N ARG A 50 1.37 28.10 1.73
CA ARG A 50 2.32 27.29 2.51
C ARG A 50 1.63 26.15 3.24
N GLN A 51 0.47 26.40 3.84
CA GLN A 51 -0.30 25.38 4.54
C GLN A 51 -0.77 24.28 3.58
N ALA A 52 -1.26 24.64 2.39
CA ALA A 52 -1.65 23.67 1.37
C ALA A 52 -0.45 22.82 0.90
N GLN A 53 0.72 23.43 0.74
CA GLN A 53 1.95 22.71 0.37
C GLN A 53 2.40 21.73 1.46
N ASN A 54 2.47 22.18 2.72
CA ASN A 54 2.86 21.33 3.84
C ASN A 54 1.92 20.12 4.01
N VAL A 55 0.60 20.34 3.89
CA VAL A 55 -0.38 19.24 3.93
C VAL A 55 -0.17 18.26 2.77
N GLY A 56 0.17 18.75 1.58
CA GLY A 56 0.51 17.91 0.44
C GLY A 56 1.75 17.05 0.70
N GLU A 57 2.83 17.65 1.21
CA GLU A 57 4.08 16.98 1.53
C GLU A 57 3.91 15.95 2.67
N ASP A 58 3.16 16.28 3.72
CA ASP A 58 2.88 15.37 4.84
C ASP A 58 2.06 14.15 4.38
N ARG A 59 1.06 14.36 3.53
CA ARG A 59 0.29 13.24 2.94
C ARG A 59 1.17 12.38 2.05
N LEU A 60 2.07 12.97 1.28
CA LEU A 60 3.00 12.22 0.43
C LEU A 60 3.93 11.35 1.30
N ARG A 61 4.52 11.92 2.35
CA ARG A 61 5.35 11.18 3.31
C ARG A 61 4.59 10.05 3.99
N GLN A 62 3.33 10.29 4.35
CA GLN A 62 2.47 9.25 4.95
C GLN A 62 2.23 8.09 4.00
N VAL A 63 1.96 8.38 2.72
CA VAL A 63 1.76 7.34 1.69
C VAL A 63 3.04 6.56 1.44
N GLU A 64 4.19 7.23 1.38
CA GLU A 64 5.50 6.61 1.19
C GLU A 64 5.83 5.66 2.36
N ALA A 65 5.68 6.12 3.61
CA ALA A 65 5.89 5.28 4.79
C ALA A 65 4.94 4.07 4.85
N GLN A 66 3.68 4.23 4.44
CA GLN A 66 2.74 3.11 4.33
C GLN A 66 3.18 2.10 3.26
N MET A 67 3.68 2.58 2.11
CA MET A 67 4.16 1.72 1.05
C MET A 67 5.39 0.92 1.47
N ASP A 68 6.36 1.57 2.12
CA ASP A 68 7.56 0.91 2.65
C ASP A 68 7.21 -0.18 3.66
N THR A 69 6.29 0.11 4.57
CA THR A 69 5.80 -0.88 5.55
C THR A 69 5.18 -2.09 4.84
N ARG A 70 4.32 -1.85 3.83
CA ARG A 70 3.69 -2.93 3.06
C ARG A 70 4.71 -3.75 2.27
N LEU A 71 5.73 -3.12 1.69
CA LEU A 71 6.81 -3.81 0.98
C LEU A 71 7.65 -4.66 1.91
N ALA A 72 7.95 -4.15 3.12
CA ALA A 72 8.66 -4.91 4.15
C ALA A 72 7.85 -6.14 4.60
N ASP A 73 6.55 -5.98 4.85
CA ASP A 73 5.65 -7.07 5.23
C ASP A 73 5.53 -8.13 4.12
N GLN A 74 5.36 -7.70 2.86
CA GLN A 74 5.33 -8.62 1.72
C GLN A 74 6.64 -9.38 1.55
N SER A 75 7.77 -8.69 1.71
CA SER A 75 9.08 -9.31 1.63
C SER A 75 9.26 -10.35 2.74
N SER A 76 8.88 -10.01 3.98
CA SER A 76 8.91 -10.92 5.12
C SER A 76 8.07 -12.18 4.87
N MET A 77 6.84 -12.02 4.36
CA MET A 77 5.95 -13.13 4.01
C MET A 77 6.50 -14.03 2.91
N MET A 78 7.19 -13.45 1.91
CA MET A 78 7.86 -14.22 0.87
C MET A 78 9.03 -15.03 1.45
N TYR A 79 9.84 -14.43 2.33
CA TYR A 79 10.95 -15.15 2.98
C TYR A 79 10.45 -16.31 3.85
N SER A 80 9.36 -16.13 4.60
CA SER A 80 8.77 -17.22 5.39
C SER A 80 8.27 -18.35 4.50
N TYR A 81 7.58 -18.02 3.39
CA TYR A 81 7.10 -19.00 2.44
C TYR A 81 8.23 -19.81 1.79
N LEU A 82 9.31 -19.13 1.39
CA LEU A 82 10.50 -19.79 0.85
C LEU A 82 11.14 -20.71 1.90
N ALA A 83 11.31 -20.24 3.13
CA ALA A 83 11.89 -21.05 4.20
C ALA A 83 11.10 -22.34 4.46
N GLU A 84 9.76 -22.24 4.53
CA GLU A 84 8.87 -23.40 4.68
C GLU A 84 8.99 -24.36 3.48
N HIS A 85 9.02 -23.83 2.26
CA HIS A 85 9.14 -24.64 1.05
C HIS A 85 10.49 -25.38 0.95
N TYR A 86 11.59 -24.74 1.36
CA TYR A 86 12.91 -25.39 1.43
C TYR A 86 12.95 -26.49 2.48
N ALA A 87 12.35 -26.26 3.66
CA ALA A 87 12.26 -27.26 4.72
C ALA A 87 11.49 -28.50 4.24
N LEU A 88 10.34 -28.31 3.59
CA LEU A 88 9.54 -29.41 3.03
C LEU A 88 10.29 -30.18 1.92
N ARG A 89 11.01 -29.49 1.03
CA ARG A 89 11.79 -30.13 -0.04
C ARG A 89 12.96 -30.96 0.48
N SER A 90 13.62 -30.51 1.55
CA SER A 90 14.76 -31.21 2.16
C SER A 90 14.39 -32.56 2.79
N GLN A 91 13.10 -32.79 3.06
CA GLN A 91 12.59 -34.03 3.65
C GLN A 91 12.14 -35.07 2.61
N ILE A 92 12.24 -34.76 1.31
CA ILE A 92 11.93 -35.70 0.23
C ILE A 92 13.20 -36.51 -0.09
N PRO A 93 13.25 -37.84 0.16
CA PRO A 93 14.39 -38.66 -0.24
C PRO A 93 14.44 -38.71 -1.78
N THR A 94 15.54 -38.22 -2.37
CA THR A 94 15.82 -38.36 -3.80
C THR A 94 15.98 -39.84 -4.17
N THR A 95 14.99 -40.43 -4.85
CA THR A 95 15.11 -41.74 -5.50
C THR A 95 15.18 -41.60 -7.02
N GLN A 96 16.24 -42.17 -7.59
CA GLN A 96 16.56 -42.30 -9.02
C GLN A 96 15.46 -43.02 -9.82
N PRO A 97 15.42 -42.87 -11.17
CA PRO A 97 14.40 -43.51 -12.00
C PRO A 97 14.78 -44.98 -12.28
N VAL A 98 13.86 -45.91 -12.02
CA VAL A 98 13.98 -47.29 -12.53
C VAL A 98 12.68 -47.68 -13.22
N ALA A 99 12.85 -48.21 -14.42
CA ALA A 99 11.83 -48.59 -15.39
C ALA A 99 10.99 -49.81 -14.98
N ASN A 100 9.81 -49.93 -15.62
CA ASN A 100 8.98 -51.13 -15.88
C ASN A 100 8.50 -51.99 -14.69
N GLN A 101 7.16 -52.09 -14.51
CA GLN A 101 6.38 -53.32 -14.80
C GLN A 101 4.87 -53.22 -14.49
N GLN A 102 4.13 -54.16 -15.09
CA GLN A 102 2.69 -54.28 -15.36
C GLN A 102 1.73 -54.48 -14.16
N LEU A 103 0.51 -53.96 -14.35
CA LEU A 103 -0.83 -54.58 -14.20
C LEU A 103 -1.01 -55.76 -13.21
N SER A 104 -1.84 -55.59 -12.16
CA SER A 104 -2.90 -56.53 -11.67
C SER A 104 -3.61 -56.00 -10.39
N THR A 105 -4.93 -56.21 -10.31
CA THR A 105 -5.92 -55.84 -9.26
C THR A 105 -5.87 -56.78 -8.01
N PRO A 106 -6.84 -56.72 -7.06
CA PRO A 106 -6.93 -55.84 -5.88
C PRO A 106 -6.89 -56.63 -4.54
N ALA A 107 -6.90 -55.89 -3.42
CA ALA A 107 -7.11 -56.34 -2.03
C ALA A 107 -5.93 -57.01 -1.31
N SER A 108 -5.30 -56.28 -0.38
CA SER A 108 -5.09 -56.79 0.98
C SER A 108 -4.91 -55.63 1.96
N LEU A 109 -5.71 -55.68 3.01
CA LEU A 109 -5.84 -54.73 4.09
C LEU A 109 -4.92 -55.25 5.21
N GLY A 110 -3.79 -54.57 5.43
CA GLY A 110 -2.88 -54.95 6.49
C GLY A 110 -1.43 -54.57 6.21
N HIS A 111 -0.98 -53.53 6.90
CA HIS A 111 0.41 -53.39 7.31
C HIS A 111 1.45 -53.15 6.22
N LEU A 112 1.42 -51.98 5.60
CA LEU A 112 2.62 -51.41 4.99
C LEU A 112 2.59 -49.91 5.22
N GLY A 113 3.68 -49.35 5.78
CA GLY A 113 4.01 -47.95 5.60
C GLY A 113 4.09 -47.72 4.09
N ALA A 114 2.95 -47.35 3.50
CA ALA A 114 2.79 -47.22 2.07
C ALA A 114 3.64 -46.03 1.67
N LYS A 115 4.85 -46.32 1.20
CA LYS A 115 5.69 -45.42 0.44
C LYS A 115 4.93 -45.15 -0.86
N LEU A 116 3.85 -44.37 -0.75
CA LEU A 116 3.05 -43.93 -1.87
C LEU A 116 3.99 -43.13 -2.74
N ASN A 117 4.20 -43.60 -3.97
CA ASN A 117 4.87 -42.81 -4.97
C ASN A 117 4.13 -41.47 -5.06
N PRO A 118 4.86 -40.33 -5.08
CA PRO A 118 4.22 -39.03 -5.26
C PRO A 118 3.37 -39.08 -6.54
N PRO A 119 2.17 -38.45 -6.54
CA PRO A 119 1.32 -38.45 -7.72
C PRO A 119 2.12 -37.98 -8.92
N ALA A 120 1.96 -38.66 -10.06
CA ALA A 120 2.62 -38.24 -11.28
C ALA A 120 2.21 -36.78 -11.59
N PRO A 121 3.14 -35.90 -12.01
CA PRO A 121 2.82 -34.50 -12.31
C PRO A 121 1.64 -34.40 -13.27
N PHE A 122 0.60 -33.66 -12.88
CA PHE A 122 -0.59 -33.52 -13.70
C PHE A 122 -0.31 -32.60 -14.88
N THR A 123 -0.30 -33.15 -16.09
CA THR A 123 0.14 -32.41 -17.30
C THR A 123 -0.92 -31.53 -17.95
N GLY A 124 -2.18 -31.63 -17.53
CA GLY A 124 -3.31 -30.90 -18.12
C GLY A 124 -3.64 -31.27 -19.57
N LYS A 125 -2.81 -32.08 -20.24
CA LYS A 125 -2.97 -32.45 -21.67
C LYS A 125 -4.03 -33.52 -21.90
N ASN A 126 -4.35 -34.31 -20.87
CA ASN A 126 -5.30 -35.42 -20.96
C ASN A 126 -6.51 -35.16 -20.04
N PRO A 127 -7.71 -34.88 -20.58
CA PRO A 127 -8.92 -34.63 -19.78
C PRO A 127 -9.30 -35.80 -18.86
N GLY A 128 -8.98 -37.03 -19.25
CA GLY A 128 -9.21 -38.25 -18.45
C GLY A 128 -8.22 -38.47 -17.31
N ALA A 129 -7.20 -37.63 -17.15
CA ALA A 129 -6.19 -37.78 -16.10
C ALA A 129 -6.52 -37.03 -14.79
N CYS A 130 -7.60 -36.25 -14.76
CA CYS A 130 -8.01 -35.49 -13.58
C CYS A 130 -8.47 -36.41 -12.43
N GLU A 131 -9.35 -37.35 -12.75
CA GLU A 131 -9.94 -38.30 -11.80
C GLU A 131 -8.88 -39.18 -11.11
N PRO A 132 -7.93 -39.82 -11.83
CA PRO A 132 -6.86 -40.57 -11.17
C PRO A 132 -5.89 -39.67 -10.38
N PHE A 133 -5.68 -38.41 -10.79
CA PHE A 133 -4.84 -37.46 -10.06
C PHE A 133 -5.43 -37.09 -8.70
N PHE A 134 -6.71 -36.73 -8.65
CA PHE A 134 -7.39 -36.41 -7.39
C PHE A 134 -7.52 -37.63 -6.48
N SER A 135 -7.74 -38.82 -7.04
CA SER A 135 -7.75 -40.08 -6.30
C SER A 135 -6.39 -40.39 -5.65
N GLN A 136 -5.28 -40.10 -6.33
CA GLN A 136 -3.93 -40.26 -5.77
C GLN A 136 -3.63 -39.24 -4.67
N LEU A 137 -4.06 -37.97 -4.82
CA LEU A 137 -3.93 -36.96 -3.78
C LEU A 137 -4.73 -37.34 -2.53
N ALA A 138 -5.98 -37.79 -2.71
CA ALA A 138 -6.82 -38.24 -1.62
C ALA A 138 -6.18 -39.41 -0.84
N LEU A 139 -5.61 -40.39 -1.55
CA LEU A 139 -4.92 -41.51 -0.95
C LEU A 139 -3.64 -41.06 -0.22
N CYS A 140 -2.87 -40.13 -0.78
CA CYS A 140 -1.67 -39.57 -0.16
C CYS A 140 -1.99 -38.85 1.17
N PHE A 141 -3.07 -38.08 1.20
CA PHE A 141 -3.53 -37.40 2.42
C PHE A 141 -4.08 -38.39 3.45
N ALA A 142 -4.78 -39.44 3.01
CA ALA A 142 -5.33 -40.46 3.89
C ALA A 142 -4.25 -41.35 4.52
N ALA A 143 -3.19 -41.66 3.77
CA ALA A 143 -2.09 -42.50 4.26
C ALA A 143 -1.15 -41.78 5.22
N ASN A 144 -1.02 -40.46 5.11
CA ASN A 144 -0.11 -39.65 5.92
C ASN A 144 -0.80 -38.45 6.60
N PRO A 145 -1.82 -38.68 7.46
CA PRO A 145 -2.62 -37.60 8.05
C PRO A 145 -1.79 -36.66 8.94
N GLN A 146 -0.70 -37.16 9.53
CA GLN A 146 0.23 -36.38 10.36
C GLN A 146 1.01 -35.32 9.55
N HIS A 147 1.27 -35.59 8.26
CA HIS A 147 2.00 -34.65 7.39
C HIS A 147 1.09 -33.61 6.75
N TYR A 148 -0.23 -33.85 6.76
CA TYR A 148 -1.23 -32.96 6.17
C TYR A 148 -2.37 -32.66 7.16
N PRO A 149 -2.07 -32.05 8.32
CA PRO A 149 -3.03 -31.88 9.41
C PRO A 149 -4.17 -30.90 9.09
N THR A 150 -3.95 -29.99 8.12
CA THR A 150 -4.92 -28.93 7.78
C THR A 150 -5.25 -28.92 6.29
N GLY A 151 -6.42 -28.39 5.93
CA GLY A 151 -6.80 -28.19 4.52
C GLY A 151 -5.76 -27.38 3.73
N ASN A 152 -5.15 -26.38 4.36
CA ASN A 152 -4.12 -25.54 3.72
C ASN A 152 -2.87 -26.34 3.33
N THR A 153 -2.38 -27.22 4.21
CA THR A 153 -1.22 -28.09 3.89
C THR A 153 -1.50 -29.05 2.73
N LYS A 154 -2.74 -29.55 2.62
CA LYS A 154 -3.19 -30.40 1.50
C LYS A 154 -3.23 -29.61 0.19
N ILE A 155 -3.75 -28.39 0.23
CA ILE A 155 -3.84 -27.50 -0.95
C ILE A 155 -2.45 -27.14 -1.46
N LEU A 156 -1.53 -26.73 -0.58
CA LEU A 156 -0.15 -26.38 -0.96
C LEU A 156 0.58 -27.57 -1.62
N PHE A 157 0.41 -28.78 -1.07
CA PHE A 157 0.97 -29.99 -1.68
C PHE A 157 0.35 -30.27 -3.06
N ALA A 158 -0.98 -30.21 -3.19
CA ALA A 158 -1.66 -30.42 -4.47
C ALA A 158 -1.19 -29.42 -5.54
N ILE A 159 -1.01 -28.15 -5.17
CA ILE A 159 -0.47 -27.11 -6.06
C ILE A 159 0.97 -27.43 -6.46
N SER A 160 1.82 -27.89 -5.54
CA SER A 160 3.22 -28.23 -5.85
C SER A 160 3.34 -29.36 -6.88
N VAL A 161 2.47 -30.37 -6.79
CA VAL A 161 2.45 -31.51 -7.71
C VAL A 161 1.82 -31.13 -9.05
N ALA A 162 0.84 -30.21 -9.06
CA ALA A 162 0.25 -29.66 -10.28
C ALA A 162 1.19 -28.65 -10.99
N CYS A 163 1.95 -27.85 -10.24
CA CYS A 163 2.84 -26.79 -10.75
C CYS A 163 4.25 -27.25 -11.14
N ALA A 164 4.57 -28.53 -11.01
CA ALA A 164 5.84 -29.09 -11.50
C ALA A 164 6.06 -28.92 -13.03
N LEU A 165 5.11 -28.32 -13.74
CA LEU A 165 5.18 -27.93 -15.16
C LEU A 165 5.26 -26.42 -15.44
N ALA A 166 5.28 -25.52 -14.44
CA ALA A 166 5.47 -24.09 -14.71
C ALA A 166 6.93 -23.72 -15.10
N LYS A 167 7.83 -24.72 -15.16
CA LYS A 167 9.20 -24.59 -15.66
C LYS A 167 9.45 -25.56 -16.82
N THR A 168 8.86 -25.28 -17.97
CA THR A 168 9.39 -25.56 -19.32
C THR A 168 8.56 -24.80 -20.34
#